data_AF-A0A8E4W214-F1
#
_entry.id   AF-A0A8E4W214-F1
#
_cell.length_a   1.000
_cell.length_b   1.000
_cell.length_c   1.000
_cell.angle_alpha   90.00
_cell.angle_beta   90.00
_cell.angle_gamma   90.00
#
_symmetry.space_group_name_H-M   'P 1'
#
loop_
_entity.id
_entity.type
_entity.pdbx_description
1 polymer ?
#
loop_
_entity_poly.entity_id
_entity_poly.type
_entity_poly.pdbx_seq_one_letter_code
_entity_poly.pdbx_strand_id
1 'polypeptide(L)'
;MSELKVDPAEIHTSGVEVGEIAARTRSAFGDSDTAIASAQSGWVGRSAGALASLAADWQEATALYPKNLVEHGEKFIEAAEKYVQSDELGAASVRKAAQDIGTRSRN
;
A
#
# COMPACT_ATOMS: atom_id res chain seq x y z
N MET A 1 -9.05 2.62 28.60
CA MET A 1 -8.51 2.57 27.23
C MET A 1 -9.54 1.87 26.38
N SER A 2 -10.00 2.51 25.30
CA SER A 2 -10.86 1.84 24.31
C SER A 2 -10.03 0.76 23.62
N GLU A 3 -10.50 -0.48 23.62
CA GLU A 3 -9.86 -1.55 22.85
C GLU A 3 -10.00 -1.21 21.36
N LEU A 4 -8.88 -1.20 20.64
CA LEU A 4 -8.87 -0.94 19.21
C LEU A 4 -9.44 -2.17 18.51
N LYS A 5 -10.70 -2.10 18.05
CA LYS A 5 -11.26 -3.13 17.18
C LYS A 5 -10.72 -2.93 15.79
N VAL A 6 -9.70 -3.71 15.45
CA VAL A 6 -9.17 -3.78 14.10
C VAL A 6 -9.93 -4.86 13.34
N ASP A 7 -10.40 -4.56 12.13
CA ASP A 7 -10.91 -5.55 11.19
C ASP A 7 -9.80 -5.89 10.18
N PRO A 8 -9.14 -7.06 10.31
CA PRO A 8 -8.06 -7.44 9.40
C PRO A 8 -8.54 -7.63 7.95
N ALA A 9 -9.81 -7.98 7.73
CA ALA A 9 -10.34 -8.17 6.38
C ALA A 9 -10.50 -6.82 5.67
N GLU A 10 -10.95 -5.78 6.37
CA GLU A 10 -11.00 -4.42 5.83
C GLU A 10 -9.59 -3.87 5.56
N ILE A 11 -8.62 -4.13 6.44
CA ILE A 11 -7.22 -3.72 6.22
C ILE A 11 -6.64 -4.41 4.98
N HIS A 12 -6.83 -5.72 4.84
CA HIS A 12 -6.36 -6.47 3.66
C HIS A 12 -7.00 -5.92 2.38
N THR A 13 -8.31 -5.69 2.40
CA THR A 13 -9.06 -5.11 1.27
C THR A 13 -8.50 -3.74 0.89
N SER A 14 -8.24 -2.88 1.87
CA SER A 14 -7.60 -1.58 1.65
C SER A 14 -6.22 -1.72 0.98
N GLY A 15 -5.43 -2.71 1.39
CA GLY A 15 -4.13 -3.00 0.78
C GLY A 15 -4.23 -3.38 -0.70
N VAL A 16 -5.21 -4.23 -1.05
CA VAL A 16 -5.50 -4.60 -2.44
C VAL A 16 -5.94 -3.39 -3.26
N GLU A 17 -6.88 -2.59 -2.74
CA GLU A 17 -7.38 -1.38 -3.41
C GLU A 17 -6.25 -0.38 -3.69
N VAL A 18 -5.33 -0.18 -2.73
CA VAL A 18 -4.15 0.67 -2.91
C VAL A 18 -3.25 0.13 -4.03
N GLY A 19 -3.06 -1.19 -4.12
CA GLY A 19 -2.34 -1.84 -5.22
C GLY A 19 -2.97 -1.56 -6.59
N GLU A 20 -4.30 -1.62 -6.68
CA GLU A 20 -5.00 -1.27 -7.91
C GLU A 20 -4.87 0.22 -8.27
N ILE A 21 -4.97 1.12 -7.27
CA ILE A 21 -4.76 2.56 -7.46
C ILE A 21 -3.33 2.79 -7.98
N ALA A 22 -2.33 2.08 -7.45
CA ALA A 22 -0.95 2.18 -7.93
C ALA A 22 -0.82 1.77 -9.40
N ALA A 23 -1.48 0.68 -9.81
CA ALA A 23 -1.50 0.22 -11.19
C ALA A 23 -2.16 1.25 -12.14
N ARG A 24 -3.34 1.76 -11.76
CA ARG A 24 -4.03 2.82 -12.52
C ARG A 24 -3.19 4.09 -12.64
N THR A 25 -2.55 4.50 -11.55
CA THR A 25 -1.67 5.68 -11.50
C THR A 25 -0.47 5.52 -12.42
N ARG A 26 0.18 4.33 -12.41
CA ARG A 26 1.29 4.02 -13.32
C ARG A 26 0.87 4.12 -14.78
N SER A 27 -0.30 3.59 -15.13
CA SER A 27 -0.82 3.67 -16.50
C SER A 27 -1.03 5.13 -16.92
N ALA A 28 -1.70 5.94 -16.09
CA ALA A 28 -1.96 7.35 -16.39
C ALA A 28 -0.68 8.18 -16.54
N PHE A 29 0.35 7.90 -15.74
CA PHE A 29 1.66 8.53 -15.90
C PHE A 29 2.35 8.09 -17.20
N GLY A 30 2.28 6.81 -17.57
CA GLY A 30 2.80 6.34 -18.86
C GLY A 30 2.12 6.98 -20.08
N ASP A 31 0.80 7.21 -20.00
CA ASP A 31 0.06 7.94 -21.04
C ASP A 31 0.52 9.41 -21.12
N SER A 32 0.73 10.03 -19.95
CA SER A 32 1.25 11.40 -19.86
C SER A 32 2.67 11.51 -20.42
N ASP A 33 3.55 10.56 -20.10
CA ASP A 33 4.92 10.51 -20.64
C ASP A 33 4.92 10.38 -22.16
N THR A 34 4.02 9.57 -22.70
CA THR A 34 3.82 9.42 -24.16
C THR A 34 3.36 10.72 -24.80
N ALA A 35 2.43 11.44 -24.16
CA ALA A 35 1.95 12.73 -24.63
C ALA A 35 3.05 13.81 -24.57
N ILE A 36 3.83 13.85 -23.49
CA ILE A 36 4.97 14.75 -23.31
C ILE A 36 6.01 14.49 -24.42
N ALA A 37 6.41 13.23 -24.62
CA ALA A 37 7.37 12.84 -25.65
C ALA A 37 6.90 13.25 -27.07
N SER A 38 5.60 13.08 -27.35
CA SER A 38 5.01 13.49 -28.63
C SER A 38 5.06 15.00 -28.83
N ALA A 39 4.88 15.78 -27.76
CA ALA A 39 4.89 17.24 -27.81
C ALA A 39 6.30 17.85 -27.92
N GLN A 40 7.37 17.11 -27.57
CA GLN A 40 8.75 17.61 -27.55
C GLN A 40 9.19 18.25 -28.87
N SER A 41 8.78 17.68 -30.00
CA SER A 41 9.11 18.21 -31.33
C SER A 41 8.59 19.63 -31.60
N GLY A 42 7.53 20.05 -30.87
CA GLY A 42 6.94 21.38 -30.98
C GLY A 42 7.54 22.41 -30.01
N TRP A 43 8.45 22.00 -29.12
CA TRP A 43 9.06 22.90 -28.15
C TRP A 43 10.19 23.70 -28.81
N VAL A 44 9.99 25.01 -28.95
CA VAL A 44 10.95 25.90 -29.61
C VAL A 44 11.35 27.07 -28.71
N GLY A 45 12.52 27.65 -28.98
CA GLY A 45 13.02 28.83 -28.28
C GLY A 45 13.39 28.59 -26.82
N ARG A 46 13.41 29.67 -26.02
CA ARG A 46 13.84 29.61 -24.60
C ARG A 46 12.93 28.74 -23.73
N SER A 47 11.66 28.59 -24.11
CA SER A 47 10.70 27.70 -23.45
C SER A 47 11.03 26.22 -23.63
N ALA A 48 11.76 25.82 -24.67
CA ALA A 48 12.07 24.41 -24.91
C ALA A 48 12.95 23.81 -23.80
N GLY A 49 13.96 24.54 -23.33
CA GLY A 49 14.78 24.11 -22.21
C GLY A 49 13.98 24.00 -20.91
N ALA A 50 13.11 24.96 -20.62
CA ALA A 50 12.26 24.93 -19.43
C ALA A 50 11.24 23.77 -19.45
N LEU A 51 10.64 23.49 -20.61
CA LEU A 51 9.73 22.36 -20.79
C LEU A 51 10.45 21.01 -20.67
N ALA A 52 11.68 20.92 -21.18
CA ALA A 52 12.51 19.73 -21.02
C ALA A 52 12.89 19.49 -19.55
N SER A 53 13.25 20.53 -18.80
CA SER A 53 13.48 20.42 -17.36
C SER A 53 12.21 19.98 -16.62
N LEU A 54 11.07 20.60 -16.90
CA LEU A 54 9.80 20.22 -16.26
C LEU A 54 9.39 18.78 -16.59
N ALA A 55 9.66 18.31 -17.81
CA ALA A 55 9.41 16.93 -18.20
C ALA A 55 10.32 15.94 -17.45
N ALA A 56 11.59 16.30 -17.20
CA ALA A 56 12.50 15.50 -16.39
C ALA A 56 12.03 15.43 -14.93
N ASP A 57 11.66 16.57 -14.33
CA ASP A 57 11.13 16.63 -12.97
C ASP A 57 9.84 15.80 -12.84
N TRP A 58 8.96 15.88 -13.84
CA TRP A 58 7.75 15.05 -13.94
C TRP A 58 8.09 13.56 -13.95
N GLN A 59 9.03 13.12 -14.79
CA GLN A 59 9.41 11.70 -14.88
C GLN A 59 10.02 11.19 -13.56
N GLU A 60 10.83 12.00 -12.89
CA GLU A 60 11.40 11.64 -11.59
C GLU A 60 10.30 11.46 -10.53
N ALA A 61 9.39 12.44 -10.41
CA ALA A 61 8.31 12.39 -9.43
C ALA A 61 7.34 11.22 -9.69
N THR A 62 6.94 11.05 -10.94
CA THR A 62 5.96 10.01 -11.33
C THR A 62 6.54 8.60 -11.32
N ALA A 63 7.86 8.43 -11.35
CA ALA A 63 8.50 7.13 -11.12
C ALA A 63 8.46 6.68 -9.65
N LEU A 64 8.34 7.61 -8.70
CA LEU A 64 8.35 7.33 -7.26
C LEU A 64 6.95 7.07 -6.70
N TYR A 65 5.94 7.84 -7.11
CA TYR A 65 4.62 7.75 -6.49
C TYR A 65 3.94 6.38 -6.61
N PRO A 66 3.92 5.70 -7.78
CA PRO A 66 3.33 4.36 -7.87
C PRO A 66 4.09 3.33 -7.03
N LYS A 67 5.41 3.47 -6.86
CA LYS A 67 6.20 2.57 -6.02
C LYS A 67 5.81 2.72 -4.55
N ASN A 68 5.68 3.96 -4.09
CA ASN A 68 5.27 4.24 -2.72
C ASN A 68 3.86 3.70 -2.45
N LEU A 69 2.94 3.83 -3.41
CA LEU A 69 1.59 3.25 -3.26
C LEU A 69 1.64 1.72 -3.17
N VAL A 70 2.41 1.03 -4.02
CA VAL A 70 2.61 -0.42 -3.91
C VAL A 70 3.12 -0.80 -2.53
N GLU A 71 4.16 -0.12 -2.03
CA GLU A 71 4.73 -0.39 -0.70
C GLU A 71 3.70 -0.18 0.42
N HIS A 72 2.83 0.83 0.31
CA HIS A 72 1.75 1.03 1.29
C HIS A 72 0.70 -0.09 1.23
N GLY A 73 0.33 -0.53 0.01
CA GLY A 73 -0.58 -1.66 -0.17
C GLY A 73 -0.03 -2.96 0.46
N GLU A 74 1.24 -3.25 0.24
CA GLU A 74 1.95 -4.39 0.84
C GLU A 74 1.97 -4.30 2.37
N LYS A 75 2.25 -3.12 2.94
CA LYS A 75 2.23 -2.91 4.40
C LYS A 75 0.84 -3.11 5.01
N PHE A 76 -0.23 -2.75 4.30
CA PHE A 76 -1.58 -3.03 4.77
C PHE A 76 -1.86 -4.54 4.78
N ILE A 77 -1.51 -5.25 3.71
CA ILE A 77 -1.66 -6.71 3.64
C ILE A 77 -0.86 -7.38 4.77
N GLU A 78 0.40 -7.01 4.95
CA GLU A 78 1.26 -7.54 6.03
C GLU A 78 0.67 -7.22 7.43
N ALA A 79 0.12 -6.02 7.62
CA ALA A 79 -0.52 -5.65 8.88
C ALA A 79 -1.75 -6.53 9.16
N ALA A 80 -2.59 -6.78 8.16
CA ALA A 80 -3.75 -7.66 8.30
C ALA A 80 -3.33 -9.08 8.73
N GLU A 81 -2.31 -9.64 8.09
CA GLU A 81 -1.77 -10.95 8.44
C GLU A 81 -1.26 -11.01 9.89
N LYS A 82 -0.54 -9.96 10.33
CA LYS A 82 -0.05 -9.85 11.71
C LYS A 82 -1.16 -9.79 12.75
N TYR A 83 -2.26 -9.09 12.45
CA TYR A 83 -3.42 -9.07 13.34
C TYR A 83 -4.06 -10.45 13.46
N VAL A 84 -4.29 -11.14 12.33
CA VAL A 84 -4.85 -12.50 12.33
C VAL A 84 -3.97 -13.46 13.14
N GLN A 85 -2.66 -13.45 12.90
CA GLN A 85 -1.72 -14.28 13.66
C GLN A 85 -1.74 -13.97 15.16
N SER A 86 -1.80 -12.70 15.53
CA SER A 86 -1.82 -12.28 16.94
C SER A 86 -3.11 -12.76 17.64
N ASP A 87 -4.25 -12.65 16.96
CA ASP A 87 -5.54 -13.11 17.47
C ASP A 87 -5.57 -14.64 17.64
N GLU A 88 -5.05 -15.39 16.66
CA GLU A 88 -4.96 -16.85 16.74
C GLU A 88 -4.09 -17.32 17.90
N LEU A 89 -2.92 -16.71 18.08
CA LEU A 89 -1.99 -17.00 19.19
C LEU A 89 -2.60 -16.63 20.54
N GLY A 90 -3.30 -15.49 20.61
CA GLY A 90 -4.05 -15.07 21.80
C GLY A 90 -5.15 -16.07 22.16
N ALA A 91 -5.98 -16.45 21.18
CA ALA A 91 -7.05 -17.43 21.37
C ALA A 91 -6.52 -18.82 21.76
N ALA A 92 -5.38 -19.26 21.21
CA ALA A 92 -4.74 -20.51 21.61
C ALA A 92 -4.26 -20.45 23.07
N SER A 93 -3.66 -19.33 23.47
CA SER A 93 -3.17 -19.11 24.84
C SER A 93 -4.33 -19.12 25.85
N VAL A 94 -5.44 -18.45 25.54
CA VAL A 94 -6.65 -18.43 26.37
C VAL A 94 -7.25 -19.84 26.50
N ARG A 95 -7.38 -20.57 25.39
CA ARG A 95 -7.89 -21.95 25.41
C ARG A 95 -7.03 -22.87 26.27
N LYS A 96 -5.70 -22.75 26.17
CA LYS A 96 -4.77 -23.53 27.00
C LYS A 96 -4.93 -23.20 28.49
N ALA A 97 -4.97 -21.91 28.84
CA ALA A 97 -5.18 -21.50 30.23
C ALA A 97 -6.52 -22.02 30.79
N ALA A 98 -7.60 -21.99 30.00
CA ALA A 98 -8.89 -22.53 30.39
C ALA A 98 -8.85 -24.05 30.64
N GLN A 99 -8.12 -24.81 29.81
CA GLN A 99 -7.91 -26.24 30.00
C GLN A 99 -7.12 -26.54 31.27
N ASP A 100 -6.07 -25.77 31.55
CA ASP A 100 -5.24 -25.93 32.75
C ASP A 100 -6.04 -25.67 34.04
N ILE A 101 -6.88 -24.63 34.04
CA ILE A 101 -7.80 -24.32 35.15
C ILE A 101 -8.82 -25.44 35.33
N GLY A 102 -9.45 -25.90 34.26
CA GLY A 102 -10.43 -27.00 34.31
C GLY A 102 -9.84 -28.32 34.80
N THR A 103 -8.56 -28.57 34.51
CA THR A 103 -7.83 -29.77 34.97
C THR A 103 -7.47 -29.67 36.45
N ARG A 104 -7.03 -28.49 36.93
CA ARG A 104 -6.78 -28.26 38.37
C ARG A 104 -8.04 -28.35 39.22
N SER A 105 -9.21 -27.94 38.71
CA SER A 105 -10.46 -28.00 39.46
C SER A 105 -11.02 -29.42 39.64
N ARG A 106 -10.47 -30.43 38.95
CA ARG A 106 -10.96 -31.82 38.96
C ARG A 106 -10.06 -32.78 39.77
N ASN A 107 -8.90 -32.32 40.24
CA ASN A 107 -8.01 -33.04 41.14
C ASN A 107 -8.10 -32.45 42.55
#